data_AF-A0A8T5T3K1-F1
#
_entry.id   AF-A0A8T5T3K1-F1
#
_cell.length_a   1.000
_cell.length_b   1.000
_cell.length_c   1.000
_cell.angle_alpha   90.00
_cell.angle_beta   90.00
_cell.angle_gamma   90.00
#
_symmetry.space_group_name_H-M   'P 1'
#
loop_
_entity.id
_entity.type
_entity.pdbx_description
1 polymer ?
#
loop_
_entity_poly.entity_id
_entity_poly.type
_entity_poly.pdbx_seq_one_letter_code
_entity_poly.pdbx_strand_id
1 'polypeptide(L)'
;MNEIQTTSKQKETTRIQTILKLSVTAALASLGIILSAVVIFFPNIEFISVSIFLITLLFGIEYGLLAAVSVSVVYEFLIIPIYGSGGLLIIFKLLCYILLAIVTGISRRVFVKLSFWELGVFGATFAVIYDIITTLFGQIIVLQRSVTLSYLIGVLIFGIPFTLAHIIGNFILFSLTRTLINWVISAFQYRGIKLLMLPQVQNSTIKKSSSHSSEEVI
;
A
#
# COMPACT_ATOMS: atom_id res chain seq x y z
N MET A 1 33.54 25.73 16.39
CA MET A 1 33.14 24.59 17.25
C MET A 1 31.63 24.31 17.23
N ASN A 2 30.75 25.31 16.99
CA ASN A 2 29.29 25.10 16.93
C ASN A 2 28.77 24.39 15.66
N GLU A 3 29.47 24.50 14.52
CA GLU A 3 29.00 23.96 13.23
C GLU A 3 29.17 22.42 13.10
N ILE A 4 30.13 21.85 13.83
CA ILE A 4 30.37 20.40 13.85
C ILE A 4 29.37 19.68 14.78
N GLN A 5 28.89 20.36 15.84
CA GLN A 5 27.89 19.81 16.75
C GLN A 5 26.47 19.84 16.15
N THR A 6 26.15 20.82 15.31
CA THR A 6 24.85 20.89 14.62
C THR A 6 24.72 19.81 13.55
N THR A 7 25.79 19.52 12.81
CA THR A 7 25.81 18.49 11.75
C THR A 7 25.72 17.07 12.31
N SER A 8 26.35 16.76 13.46
CA SER A 8 26.26 15.44 14.08
C SER A 8 24.85 15.16 14.63
N LYS A 9 24.24 16.13 15.31
CA LYS A 9 22.90 16.02 15.91
C LYS A 9 21.80 15.91 14.84
N GLN A 10 21.95 16.62 13.73
CA GLN A 10 21.03 16.51 12.60
C GLN A 10 21.11 15.13 11.94
N LYS A 11 22.32 14.60 11.71
CA LYS A 11 22.54 13.25 11.14
C LYS A 11 21.96 12.15 12.02
N GLU A 12 22.12 12.26 13.34
CA GLU A 12 21.54 11.32 14.31
C GLU A 12 20.01 11.35 14.28
N THR A 13 19.42 12.55 14.26
CA THR A 13 17.97 12.71 14.16
C THR A 13 17.44 12.03 12.91
N THR A 14 18.04 12.29 11.73
CA THR A 14 17.66 11.66 10.46
C THR A 14 17.73 10.13 10.53
N ARG A 15 18.79 9.57 11.12
CA ARG A 15 18.93 8.11 11.30
C ARG A 15 17.80 7.51 12.13
N ILE A 16 17.46 8.14 13.26
CA ILE A 16 16.36 7.71 14.12
C ILE A 16 15.04 7.71 13.33
N GLN A 17 14.78 8.74 12.51
CA GLN A 17 13.57 8.78 11.69
C GLN A 17 13.54 7.64 10.67
N THR A 18 14.66 7.38 10.00
CA THR A 18 14.75 6.30 9.00
C THR A 18 14.50 4.95 9.65
N ILE A 19 15.10 4.68 10.80
CA ILE A 19 14.88 3.44 11.56
C ILE A 19 13.40 3.31 11.94
N LEU A 20 12.78 4.37 12.45
CA LEU A 20 11.36 4.35 12.81
C LEU A 20 10.47 4.05 11.60
N LYS A 21 10.69 4.73 10.47
CA LYS A 21 9.92 4.50 9.23
C LYS A 21 10.07 3.07 8.75
N LEU A 22 11.29 2.53 8.79
CA LEU A 22 11.57 1.16 8.38
C LEU A 22 10.87 0.15 9.30
N SER A 23 10.95 0.34 10.62
CA SER A 23 10.30 -0.53 11.60
C SER A 23 8.78 -0.55 11.45
N VAL A 24 8.15 0.63 11.28
CA VAL A 24 6.70 0.69 11.07
C VAL A 24 6.30 0.12 9.72
N THR A 25 7.10 0.35 8.68
CA THR A 25 6.90 -0.27 7.35
C THR A 25 6.93 -1.79 7.45
N ALA A 26 7.94 -2.36 8.13
CA ALA A 26 8.05 -3.80 8.36
C ALA A 26 6.87 -4.34 9.16
N ALA A 27 6.43 -3.64 10.21
CA ALA A 27 5.27 -4.06 11.01
C ALA A 27 3.97 -4.08 10.19
N LEU A 28 3.70 -3.04 9.38
CA LEU A 28 2.52 -2.99 8.51
C LEU A 28 2.56 -4.00 7.36
N ALA A 29 3.75 -4.26 6.82
CA ALA A 29 3.98 -5.28 5.80
C ALA A 29 3.69 -6.68 6.37
N SER A 30 4.27 -7.00 7.53
CA SER A 30 4.01 -8.27 8.25
C SER A 30 2.54 -8.43 8.63
N LEU A 31 1.88 -7.36 9.06
CA LEU A 31 0.45 -7.40 9.34
C LEU A 31 -0.36 -7.71 8.08
N GLY A 32 -0.02 -7.10 6.94
CA GLY A 32 -0.66 -7.39 5.65
C GLY A 32 -0.51 -8.85 5.24
N ILE A 33 0.71 -9.40 5.38
CA ILE A 33 1.02 -10.82 5.12
C ILE A 33 0.17 -11.73 6.01
N ILE A 34 0.15 -11.48 7.33
CA ILE A 34 -0.56 -12.32 8.29
C ILE A 34 -2.07 -12.26 8.03
N LEU A 35 -2.64 -11.07 7.84
CA LEU A 35 -4.06 -10.93 7.55
C LEU A 35 -4.44 -11.65 6.25
N SER A 36 -3.64 -11.49 5.18
CA SER A 36 -3.81 -12.23 3.93
C SER A 36 -3.66 -13.75 4.09
N ALA A 37 -2.81 -14.22 5.00
CA ALA A 37 -2.70 -15.65 5.31
C ALA A 37 -3.93 -16.17 6.08
N VAL A 38 -4.45 -15.39 7.03
CA VAL A 38 -5.65 -15.75 7.80
C VAL A 38 -6.88 -15.86 6.91
N VAL A 39 -7.02 -14.96 5.93
CA VAL A 39 -8.17 -14.97 5.01
C VAL A 39 -7.93 -15.77 3.74
N ILE A 40 -6.90 -16.63 3.69
CA ILE A 40 -6.55 -17.36 2.46
C ILE A 40 -7.67 -18.24 1.90
N PHE A 41 -8.57 -18.71 2.76
CA PHE A 41 -9.75 -19.50 2.37
C PHE A 41 -10.93 -18.63 1.89
N PHE A 42 -10.88 -17.31 2.14
CA PHE A 42 -11.82 -16.38 1.57
C PHE A 42 -11.32 -15.95 0.20
N PRO A 43 -12.12 -16.11 -0.86
CA PRO A 43 -11.65 -15.90 -2.21
C PRO A 43 -11.16 -14.46 -2.41
N ASN A 44 -9.85 -14.34 -2.73
CA ASN A 44 -9.21 -13.11 -3.20
C ASN A 44 -9.40 -11.88 -2.27
N ILE A 45 -9.44 -12.04 -0.95
CA ILE A 45 -9.35 -10.88 -0.05
C ILE A 45 -7.87 -10.54 0.18
N GLU A 46 -7.39 -9.47 -0.44
CA GLU A 46 -5.96 -9.14 -0.49
C GLU A 46 -5.59 -7.97 0.43
N PHE A 47 -5.17 -8.28 1.67
CA PHE A 47 -4.65 -7.27 2.61
C PHE A 47 -3.27 -6.74 2.21
N ILE A 48 -2.52 -7.49 1.40
CA ILE A 48 -1.20 -7.10 0.89
C ILE A 48 -1.26 -5.78 0.11
N SER A 49 -2.19 -5.65 -0.84
CA SER A 49 -2.33 -4.44 -1.67
C SER A 49 -2.64 -3.22 -0.80
N VAL A 50 -3.50 -3.39 0.20
CA VAL A 50 -3.90 -2.36 1.17
C VAL A 50 -2.71 -1.94 2.04
N SER A 51 -1.92 -2.88 2.53
CA SER A 51 -0.70 -2.59 3.30
C SER A 51 0.31 -1.81 2.48
N ILE A 52 0.56 -2.22 1.23
CA ILE A 52 1.48 -1.51 0.31
C ILE A 52 0.96 -0.10 0.03
N PHE A 53 -0.33 0.05 -0.24
CA PHE A 53 -0.98 1.35 -0.44
C PHE A 53 -0.78 2.24 0.79
N LEU A 54 -1.10 1.76 2.00
CA LEU A 54 -0.96 2.52 3.24
C LEU A 54 0.48 2.92 3.53
N ILE A 55 1.43 1.98 3.42
CA ILE A 55 2.86 2.26 3.60
C ILE A 55 3.31 3.33 2.62
N THR A 56 2.94 3.20 1.35
CA THR A 56 3.32 4.16 0.32
C THR A 56 2.71 5.54 0.58
N LEU A 57 1.45 5.57 1.01
CA LEU A 57 0.75 6.79 1.34
C LEU A 57 1.34 7.49 2.58
N LEU A 58 1.83 6.74 3.56
CA LEU A 58 2.38 7.29 4.82
C LEU A 58 3.86 7.67 4.69
N PHE A 59 4.67 6.83 4.05
CA PHE A 59 6.13 6.95 4.07
C PHE A 59 6.72 7.34 2.71
N GLY A 60 5.96 7.23 1.63
CA GLY A 60 6.38 7.55 0.27
C GLY A 60 6.75 6.33 -0.57
N ILE A 61 7.12 6.59 -1.82
CA ILE A 61 7.34 5.56 -2.84
C ILE A 61 8.48 4.59 -2.50
N GLU A 62 9.57 5.07 -1.90
CA GLU A 62 10.74 4.24 -1.55
C GLU A 62 10.36 3.10 -0.60
N TYR A 63 9.65 3.42 0.49
CA TYR A 63 9.17 2.44 1.45
C TYR A 63 8.04 1.58 0.89
N GLY A 64 7.21 2.15 0.02
CA GLY A 64 6.18 1.42 -0.72
C GLY A 64 6.74 0.31 -1.61
N LEU A 65 7.78 0.63 -2.39
CA LEU A 65 8.47 -0.33 -3.24
C LEU A 65 9.21 -1.39 -2.41
N LEU A 66 9.86 -0.99 -1.32
CA LEU A 66 10.48 -1.93 -0.39
C LEU A 66 9.44 -2.91 0.18
N ALA A 67 8.27 -2.41 0.58
CA ALA A 67 7.16 -3.24 1.05
C ALA A 67 6.61 -4.15 -0.05
N ALA A 68 6.42 -3.65 -1.27
CA ALA A 68 5.94 -4.45 -2.40
C ALA A 68 6.86 -5.64 -2.69
N VAL A 69 8.18 -5.40 -2.77
CA VAL A 69 9.17 -6.47 -2.98
C VAL A 69 9.21 -7.43 -1.80
N SER A 70 9.35 -6.92 -0.58
CA SER A 70 9.50 -7.78 0.60
C SER A 70 8.26 -8.63 0.87
N VAL A 71 7.05 -8.05 0.77
CA VAL A 71 5.80 -8.77 0.96
C VAL A 71 5.60 -9.80 -0.14
N SER A 72 5.86 -9.46 -1.41
CA SER A 72 5.73 -10.44 -2.51
C SER A 72 6.65 -11.63 -2.29
N VAL A 73 7.91 -11.38 -1.94
CA VAL A 73 8.89 -12.46 -1.73
C VAL A 73 8.47 -13.32 -0.54
N VAL A 74 8.16 -12.72 0.61
CA VAL A 74 7.80 -13.47 1.82
C VAL A 74 6.50 -14.24 1.62
N TYR A 75 5.46 -13.59 1.10
CA TYR A 75 4.16 -14.22 0.94
C TYR A 75 4.20 -15.34 -0.11
N GLU A 76 4.77 -15.10 -1.28
CA GLU A 76 4.76 -16.07 -2.37
C GLU A 76 5.77 -17.21 -2.20
N PHE A 77 6.91 -16.99 -1.53
CA PHE A 77 7.90 -18.06 -1.31
C PHE A 77 7.76 -18.78 0.03
N LEU A 78 7.15 -18.17 1.05
CA LEU A 78 7.02 -18.81 2.37
C LEU A 78 5.59 -19.22 2.69
N ILE A 79 4.59 -18.40 2.33
CA ILE A 79 3.19 -18.66 2.73
C ILE A 79 2.48 -19.49 1.66
N ILE A 80 2.47 -19.04 0.40
CA ILE A 80 1.75 -19.72 -0.68
C ILE A 80 2.17 -21.20 -0.84
N PRO A 81 3.45 -21.60 -0.78
CA PRO A 81 3.88 -22.99 -0.92
C PRO A 81 3.28 -23.96 0.12
N ILE A 82 2.82 -23.43 1.26
CA ILE A 82 2.14 -24.22 2.29
C ILE A 82 0.73 -24.64 1.83
N TYR A 83 0.08 -23.81 1.01
CA TYR A 83 -1.32 -23.99 0.60
C TYR A 83 -1.48 -24.38 -0.88
N GLY A 84 -0.42 -24.26 -1.69
CA GLY A 84 -0.43 -24.55 -3.11
C GLY A 84 0.83 -24.06 -3.82
N SER A 85 0.80 -23.90 -5.14
CA SER A 85 1.92 -23.35 -5.90
C SER A 85 1.53 -22.01 -6.54
N GLY A 86 2.24 -20.94 -6.18
CA GLY A 86 2.17 -19.64 -6.86
C GLY A 86 2.96 -19.61 -8.17
N GLY A 87 3.96 -20.50 -8.32
CA GLY A 87 4.77 -20.63 -9.53
C GLY A 87 5.36 -19.30 -10.02
N LEU A 88 5.37 -19.11 -11.34
CA LEU A 88 5.91 -17.91 -12.00
C LEU A 88 4.94 -16.70 -11.95
N LEU A 89 3.74 -16.84 -11.36
CA LEU A 89 2.78 -15.73 -11.24
C LEU A 89 3.31 -14.58 -10.37
N ILE A 90 4.26 -14.87 -9.49
CA ILE A 90 4.91 -13.88 -8.63
C ILE A 90 5.40 -12.65 -9.42
N ILE A 91 5.91 -12.83 -10.64
CA ILE A 91 6.45 -11.74 -11.45
C ILE A 91 5.34 -10.73 -11.78
N PHE A 92 4.14 -11.21 -12.12
CA PHE A 92 3.01 -10.35 -12.47
C PHE A 92 2.35 -9.74 -11.24
N LYS A 93 2.24 -10.49 -10.14
CA LYS A 93 1.75 -9.93 -8.87
C LYS A 93 2.66 -8.81 -8.38
N LEU A 94 3.98 -9.04 -8.39
CA LEU A 94 4.98 -8.05 -8.04
C LEU A 94 4.89 -6.82 -8.95
N LEU A 95 4.69 -7.01 -10.27
CA LEU A 95 4.47 -5.91 -11.20
C LEU A 95 3.25 -5.06 -10.80
N CYS A 96 2.11 -5.69 -10.49
CA CYS A 96 0.91 -4.99 -10.04
C CYS A 96 1.15 -4.20 -8.75
N TYR A 97 1.87 -4.77 -7.77
CA TYR A 97 2.17 -4.10 -6.52
C TYR A 97 3.16 -2.94 -6.67
N ILE A 98 4.16 -3.09 -7.56
CA ILE A 98 5.07 -1.99 -7.92
C ILE A 98 4.28 -0.85 -8.56
N LEU A 99 3.37 -1.16 -9.50
CA LEU A 99 2.49 -0.16 -10.11
C LEU A 99 1.61 0.54 -9.05
N LEU A 100 1.04 -0.22 -8.12
CA LEU A 100 0.26 0.32 -7.00
C LEU A 100 1.08 1.31 -6.16
N ALA A 101 2.31 0.93 -5.78
CA ALA A 101 3.21 1.79 -5.02
C ALA A 101 3.57 3.06 -5.82
N ILE A 102 3.87 2.94 -7.11
CA ILE A 102 4.19 4.10 -7.96
C ILE A 102 2.99 5.06 -8.06
N VAL A 103 1.82 4.55 -8.44
CA VAL A 103 0.60 5.36 -8.61
C VAL A 103 0.23 6.03 -7.29
N THR A 104 0.27 5.30 -6.18
CA THR A 104 -0.02 5.83 -4.84
C THR A 104 0.99 6.87 -4.41
N GLY A 105 2.28 6.63 -4.70
CA GLY A 105 3.38 7.52 -4.33
C GLY A 105 3.31 8.86 -5.06
N ILE A 106 3.09 8.83 -6.38
CA ILE A 106 2.96 10.04 -7.21
C ILE A 106 1.67 10.80 -6.84
N SER A 107 0.55 10.10 -6.72
CA SER A 107 -0.76 10.69 -6.46
C SER A 107 -1.09 10.82 -4.97
N ARG A 108 -0.08 10.74 -4.09
CA ARG A 108 -0.24 10.76 -2.63
C ARG A 108 -1.10 11.94 -2.14
N ARG A 109 -0.89 13.13 -2.72
CA ARG A 109 -1.63 14.34 -2.35
C ARG A 109 -3.12 14.27 -2.71
N VAL A 110 -3.47 13.50 -3.74
CA VAL A 110 -4.84 13.27 -4.18
C VAL A 110 -5.49 12.24 -3.25
N PHE A 111 -4.84 11.09 -3.04
CA PHE A 111 -5.36 10.00 -2.21
C PHE A 111 -5.68 10.41 -0.77
N VAL A 112 -4.89 11.31 -0.16
CA VAL A 112 -5.18 11.83 1.19
C VAL A 112 -6.48 12.64 1.26
N LYS A 113 -6.95 13.20 0.14
CA LYS A 113 -8.19 13.98 0.08
C LYS A 113 -9.41 13.16 -0.29
N LEU A 114 -9.20 11.97 -0.87
CA LEU A 114 -10.29 11.12 -1.29
C LEU A 114 -11.16 10.69 -0.09
N SER A 115 -12.45 10.69 -0.32
CA SER A 115 -13.47 10.19 0.58
C SER A 115 -13.40 8.67 0.73
N PHE A 116 -14.18 8.15 1.68
CA PHE A 116 -14.35 6.72 1.92
C PHE A 116 -14.72 5.97 0.62
N TRP A 117 -15.71 6.48 -0.12
CA TRP A 117 -16.22 5.87 -1.34
C TRP A 117 -15.20 5.90 -2.48
N GLU A 118 -14.50 7.03 -2.66
CA GLU A 118 -13.52 7.18 -3.75
C GLU A 118 -12.31 6.25 -3.56
N LEU A 119 -11.86 6.04 -2.32
CA LEU A 119 -10.82 5.04 -2.04
C LEU A 119 -11.31 3.63 -2.31
N GLY A 120 -12.55 3.31 -1.95
CA GLY A 120 -13.16 2.03 -2.31
C GLY A 120 -13.20 1.78 -3.81
N VAL A 121 -13.66 2.76 -4.58
CA VAL A 121 -13.70 2.67 -6.06
C VAL A 121 -12.30 2.47 -6.63
N PHE A 122 -11.28 3.14 -6.07
CA PHE A 122 -9.90 2.91 -6.46
C PHE A 122 -9.45 1.47 -6.18
N GLY A 123 -9.72 0.94 -4.99
CA GLY A 123 -9.42 -0.45 -4.64
C GLY A 123 -10.12 -1.46 -5.56
N ALA A 124 -11.41 -1.26 -5.83
CA ALA A 124 -12.17 -2.07 -6.78
C ALA A 124 -11.56 -2.04 -8.19
N THR A 125 -11.19 -0.85 -8.68
CA THR A 125 -10.58 -0.68 -10.00
C THR A 125 -9.22 -1.38 -10.06
N PHE A 126 -8.42 -1.25 -9.00
CA PHE A 126 -7.13 -1.95 -8.89
C PHE A 126 -7.32 -3.47 -8.91
N ALA A 127 -8.31 -4.01 -8.19
CA ALA A 127 -8.60 -5.45 -8.19
C ALA A 127 -8.97 -5.97 -9.59
N VAL A 128 -9.78 -5.21 -10.36
CA VAL A 128 -10.08 -5.56 -11.76
C VAL A 128 -8.82 -5.64 -12.60
N ILE A 129 -7.96 -4.61 -12.52
CA ILE A 129 -6.71 -4.57 -13.29
C ILE A 129 -5.79 -5.72 -12.89
N TYR A 130 -5.67 -5.97 -11.58
CA TYR A 130 -4.87 -7.04 -11.02
C TYR A 130 -5.33 -8.41 -11.54
N ASP A 131 -6.64 -8.68 -11.49
CA ASP A 131 -7.20 -9.96 -11.94
C ASP A 131 -7.04 -10.16 -13.43
N ILE A 132 -7.25 -9.13 -14.25
CA ILE A 132 -7.05 -9.21 -15.70
C ILE A 132 -5.59 -9.57 -16.00
N ILE A 133 -4.63 -8.86 -15.40
CA ILE A 133 -3.20 -9.11 -15.61
C ILE A 133 -2.85 -10.53 -15.14
N THR A 134 -3.14 -10.86 -13.88
CA THR A 134 -2.72 -12.14 -13.31
C THR A 134 -3.40 -13.35 -13.96
N THR A 135 -4.67 -13.21 -14.37
CA THR A 135 -5.38 -14.28 -15.09
C THR A 135 -4.83 -14.46 -16.49
N LEU A 136 -4.75 -13.39 -17.30
CA LEU A 136 -4.28 -13.50 -18.69
C LEU A 136 -2.84 -14.04 -18.74
N PHE A 137 -1.95 -13.45 -17.97
CA PHE A 137 -0.55 -13.84 -17.97
C PHE A 137 -0.31 -15.19 -17.27
N GLY A 138 -1.13 -15.53 -16.27
CA GLY A 138 -1.12 -16.85 -15.65
C GLY A 138 -1.41 -17.97 -16.64
N GLN A 139 -2.45 -17.81 -17.46
CA GLN A 139 -2.80 -18.82 -18.46
C GLN A 139 -1.74 -18.93 -19.56
N ILE A 140 -1.15 -17.81 -19.98
CA ILE A 140 -0.06 -17.81 -20.98
C ILE A 140 1.17 -18.56 -20.46
N ILE A 141 1.53 -18.39 -19.19
CA ILE A 141 2.68 -19.07 -18.59
C ILE A 141 2.43 -20.56 -18.36
N VAL A 142 1.25 -20.95 -17.87
CA VAL A 142 0.97 -22.34 -17.46
C VAL A 142 0.65 -23.22 -18.67
N LEU A 143 -0.02 -22.69 -19.70
CA LEU A 143 -0.51 -23.47 -20.85
C LEU A 143 0.23 -23.11 -22.14
N GLN A 144 1.55 -23.18 -22.13
CA GLN A 144 2.43 -22.74 -23.23
C GLN A 144 2.16 -23.35 -24.61
N ARG A 145 1.30 -24.37 -24.76
CA ARG A 145 1.11 -25.12 -26.02
C ARG A 145 -0.25 -24.99 -26.71
N SER A 146 -1.31 -24.47 -26.08
CA SER A 146 -2.64 -24.42 -26.73
C SER A 146 -3.64 -23.45 -26.09
N VAL A 147 -3.22 -22.22 -25.78
CA VAL A 147 -4.16 -21.16 -25.38
C VAL A 147 -4.95 -20.71 -26.61
N THR A 148 -6.19 -21.18 -26.75
CA THR A 148 -7.13 -20.65 -27.75
C THR A 148 -7.91 -19.46 -27.18
N LEU A 149 -8.44 -18.60 -28.05
CA LEU A 149 -9.28 -17.48 -27.61
C LEU A 149 -10.52 -17.99 -26.85
N SER A 150 -11.12 -19.08 -27.29
CA SER A 150 -12.26 -19.71 -26.60
C SER A 150 -11.91 -20.19 -25.19
N TYR A 151 -10.70 -20.72 -25.00
CA TYR A 151 -10.21 -21.10 -23.69
C TYR A 151 -10.04 -19.88 -22.76
N LEU A 152 -9.43 -18.80 -23.25
CA LEU A 152 -9.27 -17.56 -22.48
C LEU A 152 -10.61 -16.96 -22.07
N ILE A 153 -11.57 -16.90 -23.00
CA ILE A 153 -12.92 -16.44 -22.71
C ILE A 153 -13.58 -17.34 -21.65
N GLY A 154 -13.43 -18.65 -21.76
CA GLY A 154 -13.91 -19.61 -20.76
C GLY A 154 -13.33 -19.34 -19.37
N VAL A 155 -12.01 -19.20 -19.25
CA VAL A 155 -11.34 -18.90 -17.97
C VAL A 155 -11.82 -17.58 -17.38
N LEU A 156 -11.99 -16.53 -18.21
CA LEU A 156 -12.51 -15.24 -17.74
C LEU A 156 -13.93 -15.37 -17.20
N ILE A 157 -14.81 -16.12 -17.89
CA ILE A 157 -16.20 -16.36 -17.45
C ILE A 157 -16.22 -17.14 -16.12
N PHE A 158 -15.43 -18.21 -15.99
CA PHE A 158 -15.35 -18.97 -14.75
C PHE A 158 -14.65 -18.20 -13.62
N GLY A 159 -13.83 -17.21 -13.95
CA GLY A 159 -13.18 -16.29 -13.02
C GLY A 159 -14.11 -15.22 -12.44
N ILE A 160 -15.28 -14.96 -13.06
CA ILE A 160 -16.19 -13.88 -12.64
C ILE A 160 -16.53 -13.91 -11.14
N PRO A 161 -16.88 -15.05 -10.52
CA PRO A 161 -17.18 -15.08 -9.08
C PRO A 161 -15.98 -14.69 -8.21
N PHE A 162 -14.77 -15.13 -8.57
CA PHE A 162 -13.53 -14.79 -7.87
C PHE A 162 -13.21 -13.31 -8.02
N THR A 163 -13.36 -12.76 -9.22
CA THR A 163 -13.15 -11.34 -9.48
C THR A 163 -14.19 -10.48 -8.78
N LEU A 164 -15.45 -10.90 -8.72
CA LEU A 164 -16.48 -10.16 -7.99
C LEU A 164 -16.19 -10.13 -6.49
N ALA A 165 -15.79 -11.26 -5.90
CA ALA A 165 -15.33 -11.30 -4.51
C ALA A 165 -14.11 -10.39 -4.28
N HIS A 166 -13.15 -10.41 -5.21
CA HIS A 166 -11.95 -9.58 -5.15
C HIS A 166 -12.28 -8.08 -5.18
N ILE A 167 -13.18 -7.68 -6.08
CA ILE A 167 -13.67 -6.31 -6.25
C ILE A 167 -14.35 -5.83 -4.97
N ILE A 168 -15.30 -6.61 -4.45
CA ILE A 168 -16.05 -6.24 -3.23
C ILE A 168 -15.10 -6.17 -2.03
N GLY A 169 -14.20 -7.15 -1.89
CA GLY A 169 -13.20 -7.18 -0.83
C GLY A 169 -12.29 -5.95 -0.86
N ASN A 170 -11.69 -5.64 -2.00
CA ASN A 170 -10.83 -4.45 -2.13
C ASN A 170 -11.60 -3.15 -1.99
N PHE A 171 -12.85 -3.09 -2.48
CA PHE A 171 -13.69 -1.93 -2.26
C PHE A 171 -13.84 -1.63 -0.76
N ILE A 172 -14.20 -2.64 0.03
CA ILE A 172 -14.39 -2.48 1.48
C ILE A 172 -13.06 -2.13 2.15
N LEU A 173 -12.00 -2.89 1.87
CA LEU A 173 -10.71 -2.70 2.53
C LEU A 173 -10.09 -1.33 2.20
N PHE A 174 -10.10 -0.91 0.94
CA PHE A 174 -9.59 0.40 0.57
C PHE A 174 -10.46 1.52 1.12
N SER A 175 -11.78 1.37 1.19
CA SER A 175 -12.64 2.37 1.84
C SER A 175 -12.25 2.57 3.32
N LEU A 176 -11.97 1.47 4.03
CA LEU A 176 -11.55 1.49 5.42
C LEU A 176 -10.17 2.13 5.63
N THR A 177 -9.32 2.21 4.60
CA THR A 177 -8.05 2.93 4.71
C THR A 177 -8.23 4.39 5.09
N ARG A 178 -9.33 5.03 4.68
CA ARG A 178 -9.65 6.40 5.10
C ARG A 178 -9.69 6.53 6.62
N THR A 179 -10.39 5.60 7.26
CA THR A 179 -10.53 5.53 8.71
C THR A 179 -9.17 5.26 9.35
N LEU A 180 -8.42 4.30 8.81
CA LEU A 180 -7.07 3.97 9.32
C LEU A 180 -6.11 5.15 9.25
N ILE A 181 -6.10 5.90 8.14
CA ILE A 181 -5.26 7.08 7.96
C ILE A 181 -5.60 8.13 9.01
N ASN A 182 -6.89 8.40 9.24
CA ASN A 182 -7.32 9.36 10.26
C ASN A 182 -6.87 8.94 11.66
N TRP A 183 -7.00 7.66 11.99
CA TRP A 183 -6.53 7.10 13.26
C TRP A 183 -5.02 7.23 13.45
N VAL A 184 -4.24 6.87 12.42
CA VAL A 184 -2.78 6.98 12.44
C VAL A 184 -2.34 8.44 12.62
N ILE A 185 -2.94 9.37 11.87
CA ILE A 185 -2.64 10.80 12.00
C ILE A 185 -2.95 11.28 13.42
N SER A 186 -4.11 10.92 13.96
CA SER A 186 -4.56 11.34 15.30
C SER A 186 -3.64 10.79 16.39
N ALA A 187 -3.25 9.51 16.30
CA ALA A 187 -2.33 8.86 17.23
C ALA A 187 -0.94 9.53 17.20
N PHE A 188 -0.43 9.89 16.02
CA PHE A 188 0.85 10.57 15.90
C PHE A 188 0.82 12.00 16.41
N GLN A 189 -0.26 12.73 16.15
CA GLN A 189 -0.48 14.07 16.71
C GLN A 189 -0.52 14.03 18.24
N TYR A 190 -1.26 13.08 18.82
CA TYR A 190 -1.36 12.90 20.27
C TYR A 190 0.01 12.59 20.92
N ARG A 191 0.86 11.79 20.25
CA ARG A 191 2.21 11.46 20.71
C ARG A 191 3.26 12.54 20.43
N GLY A 192 2.88 13.67 19.82
CA GLY A 192 3.81 14.74 19.45
C GLY A 192 4.81 14.34 18.33
N ILE A 193 4.54 13.25 17.61
CA ILE A 193 5.42 12.74 16.55
C ILE A 193 5.17 13.57 15.28
N LYS A 194 5.90 14.68 15.13
CA LYS A 194 5.92 15.49 13.89
C LYS A 194 6.53 14.75 12.68
N LEU A 195 7.21 13.64 12.93
CA LEU A 195 8.08 12.93 11.99
C LEU A 195 7.38 12.28 10.78
N LEU A 196 6.06 12.07 10.86
CA LEU A 196 5.31 11.28 9.89
C LEU A 196 4.38 12.12 9.00
N MET A 197 4.57 13.44 9.02
CA MET A 197 3.66 14.37 8.39
C MET A 197 3.60 14.17 6.87
N LEU A 198 2.43 13.70 6.42
CA LEU A 198 1.94 13.89 5.08
C LEU A 198 2.20 15.35 4.66
N PRO A 199 2.64 15.63 3.42
CA PRO A 199 3.03 16.97 2.97
C PRO A 199 1.98 18.07 3.27
N GLN A 200 0.71 17.69 3.41
CA GLN A 200 -0.39 18.61 3.66
C GLN A 200 -0.57 19.03 5.13
N VAL A 201 -0.21 18.16 6.10
CA VAL A 201 -0.33 18.48 7.54
C VAL A 201 0.73 19.48 7.97
N GLN A 202 1.90 19.44 7.33
CA GLN A 202 2.98 20.39 7.58
C GLN A 202 2.59 21.80 7.14
N ASN A 203 1.92 21.94 5.99
CA ASN A 203 1.48 23.24 5.47
C ASN A 203 0.35 23.88 6.28
N SER A 204 -0.58 23.11 6.84
CA SER A 204 -1.64 23.67 7.69
C SER A 204 -1.12 24.12 9.05
N THR A 205 -0.14 23.41 9.61
CA THR A 205 0.47 23.77 10.91
C THR A 205 1.32 25.05 10.79
N ILE A 206 2.06 25.23 9.70
CA ILE A 206 2.84 26.45 9.42
C ILE A 206 1.93 27.67 9.19
N LYS A 207 0.78 27.48 8.53
CA LYS A 207 -0.20 28.57 8.33
C LYS A 207 -0.83 29.04 9.64
N LYS A 208 -1.05 28.11 10.59
CA LYS A 208 -1.63 28.43 11.90
C LYS A 208 -0.64 29.10 12.86
N SER A 209 0.66 28.80 12.74
CA SER A 209 1.69 29.47 13.56
C SER A 209 2.05 30.87 13.07
N SER A 210 1.86 31.16 11.78
CA SER A 210 2.10 32.50 11.19
C SER A 210 0.92 33.46 11.35
N SER A 211 -0.30 32.95 11.55
CA SER A 211 -1.47 33.80 11.83
C SER A 211 -1.54 34.28 13.28
N HIS A 212 -0.91 33.59 14.24
CA HIS A 212 -0.91 34.00 15.64
C HIS A 212 0.17 35.01 16.01
N SER A 213 1.21 35.18 15.20
CA SER A 213 2.28 36.16 15.47
C SER A 213 1.99 37.57 14.93
N SER A 214 0.78 37.79 14.38
CA SER A 214 0.43 39.06 13.71
C SER A 214 -0.67 39.86 14.43
N GLU A 215 -1.22 39.36 15.55
CA GLU A 215 -2.32 40.01 16.29
C GLU A 215 -1.90 40.57 17.67
N GLU A 216 -0.62 40.50 18.06
CA GLU A 216 -0.12 41.04 19.34
C GLU A 216 0.62 42.40 19.21
N VAL A 217 0.42 43.12 18.10
CA VAL A 217 0.98 44.48 17.94
C VAL A 217 -0.11 45.44 17.46
N ILE A 218 -1.08 45.74 18.34
CA ILE A 218 -1.77 47.05 18.41
C ILE A 218 -2.08 47.32 19.89
#